data_AF-A0A945HTL5-F1
#
_entry.id   AF-A0A945HTL5-F1
#
_cell.length_a   1.000
_cell.length_b   1.000
_cell.length_c   1.000
_cell.angle_alpha   90.00
_cell.angle_beta   90.00
_cell.angle_gamma   90.00
#
_symmetry.space_group_name_H-M   'P 1'
#
loop_
_entity.id
_entity.type
_entity.pdbx_description
1 polymer ?
#
loop_
_entity_poly.entity_id
_entity_poly.type
_entity_poly.pdbx_seq_one_letter_code
_entity_poly.pdbx_strand_id
1 'polypeptide(L)' 'NDDFIIIEKGRKIGEHAIILIEDNEVFGYGYTNLHYQENKLEILKSILTPIENKISSKNIIKNYLNSHNVEKIIRL' A
#
# COMPACT_ATOMS: atom_id res chain seq x y z
N ASN A 1 13.55 -7.98 4.19
CA ASN A 1 12.64 -7.93 3.04
C ASN A 1 12.64 -6.55 2.44
N ASP A 2 12.37 -6.47 1.15
CA ASP A 2 12.10 -5.19 0.46
C ASP A 2 10.60 -4.90 0.40
N ASP A 3 9.83 -5.53 1.29
CA ASP A 3 8.38 -5.35 1.37
C ASP A 3 8.10 -4.04 2.10
N PHE A 4 7.15 -3.29 1.57
CA PHE A 4 6.74 -2.04 2.19
C PHE A 4 5.31 -1.70 1.86
N ILE A 5 4.76 -0.86 2.72
CA ILE A 5 3.42 -0.34 2.64
C ILE A 5 3.53 1.15 2.33
N ILE A 6 2.85 1.58 1.26
CA ILE A 6 2.62 2.99 0.97
C ILE A 6 1.32 3.39 1.62
N ILE A 7 1.34 4.51 2.34
CA ILE A 7 0.20 5.08 3.03
C ILE A 7 -0.09 6.44 2.46
N GLU A 8 -1.36 6.67 2.19
CA GLU A 8 -1.91 7.91 1.67
C GLU A 8 -3.18 8.31 2.42
N LYS A 9 -3.61 9.55 2.18
CA LYS A 9 -4.90 10.01 2.68
C LYS A 9 -6.04 9.21 2.07
N GLY A 10 -6.90 8.67 2.94
CA GLY A 10 -8.11 7.97 2.52
C GLY A 10 -9.22 8.92 2.06
N ARG A 11 -10.39 8.36 1.79
CA ARG A 11 -11.55 9.09 1.27
C ARG A 11 -12.24 9.94 2.35
N LYS A 12 -12.06 9.55 3.61
CA LYS A 12 -12.66 10.19 4.79
C LYS A 12 -11.57 10.57 5.78
N ILE A 13 -11.89 11.55 6.62
CA ILE A 13 -11.01 11.94 7.73
C ILE A 13 -10.78 10.71 8.63
N GLY A 14 -9.51 10.39 8.89
CA GLY A 14 -9.11 9.23 9.69
C GLY A 14 -9.05 7.90 8.95
N GLU A 15 -9.37 7.88 7.65
CA GLU A 15 -9.13 6.74 6.77
C GLU A 15 -7.79 6.92 6.05
N HIS A 16 -7.07 5.82 5.86
CA HIS A 16 -5.84 5.77 5.09
C HIS A 16 -6.03 4.88 3.86
N ALA A 17 -5.57 5.36 2.71
CA ALA A 17 -5.37 4.53 1.53
C ALA A 17 -4.05 3.77 1.68
N ILE A 18 -4.05 2.50 1.30
CA ILE A 18 -2.89 1.62 1.42
C ILE A 18 -2.59 0.96 0.09
N ILE A 19 -1.31 0.87 -0.23
CA ILE A 19 -0.79 -0.01 -1.27
C ILE A 19 0.28 -0.90 -0.64
N LEU A 20 0.15 -2.22 -0.81
CA LEU A 20 1.14 -3.19 -0.34
C LEU A 20 2.04 -3.63 -1.49
N ILE A 21 3.34 -3.58 -1.26
CA ILE A 21 4.38 -4.09 -2.15
C ILE A 21 5.05 -5.26 -1.44
N GLU A 22 5.04 -6.42 -2.09
CA GLU A 22 5.71 -7.64 -1.62
C GLU A 22 6.48 -8.28 -2.75
N ASP A 23 7.66 -8.83 -2.45
CA ASP A 23 8.52 -9.50 -3.43
C ASP A 23 8.80 -8.62 -4.66
N ASN A 24 8.97 -7.31 -4.44
CA ASN A 24 9.14 -6.30 -5.51
C ASN A 24 7.96 -6.19 -6.50
N GLU A 25 6.79 -6.70 -6.13
CA GLU A 25 5.55 -6.65 -6.90
C GLU A 25 4.44 -5.92 -6.13
N VAL A 26 3.51 -5.31 -6.88
CA VAL A 26 2.34 -4.67 -6.28
C VAL A 26 1.35 -5.77 -5.92
N PHE A 27 1.16 -6.03 -4.62
CA PHE A 27 0.22 -7.03 -4.14
C PHE A 27 -1.21 -6.56 -4.38
N GLY A 28 -1.53 -5.36 -3.89
CA GLY A 28 -2.90 -4.85 -3.90
C GLY A 28 -3.04 -3.52 -3.19
N TYR A 29 -4.26 -3.00 -3.19
CA TYR A 29 -4.61 -1.71 -2.61
C TYR A 29 -5.90 -1.80 -1.80
N GLY A 30 -6.10 -0.84 -0.90
CA GLY A 30 -7.32 -0.79 -0.09
C GLY A 30 -7.37 0.44 0.80
N TYR A 31 -8.35 0.47 1.69
CA TYR A 31 -8.55 1.54 2.65
C TYR A 31 -8.70 0.96 4.05
N THR A 32 -8.14 1.63 5.04
CA THR A 32 -8.27 1.20 6.43
C THR A 32 -8.25 2.36 7.41
N ASN A 33 -8.88 2.14 8.55
CA ASN A 33 -8.77 3.01 9.73
C ASN A 33 -7.88 2.37 10.81
N LEU A 34 -7.20 1.27 10.47
CA LEU A 34 -6.36 0.53 11.41
C LEU A 34 -5.01 1.23 11.61
N HIS A 35 -4.66 1.49 12.87
CA HIS A 35 -3.28 1.81 13.24
C HIS A 35 -2.35 0.63 12.94
N TYR A 36 -1.28 0.81 12.18
CA TYR A 36 -0.30 -0.23 11.82
C TYR A 36 0.37 -0.84 13.06
N GLN A 37 0.02 -2.09 13.40
CA GLN A 37 0.67 -2.92 14.42
C GLN A 37 1.01 -4.28 13.76
N GLU A 38 2.06 -4.96 14.22
CA GLU A 38 2.64 -6.14 13.55
C GLU A 38 1.63 -7.28 13.28
N ASN A 39 0.67 -7.52 14.17
CA ASN A 39 -0.40 -8.51 14.00
C ASN A 39 -1.42 -8.19 12.88
N LYS A 40 -1.27 -7.07 12.17
CA LYS A 40 -2.29 -6.58 11.21
C LYS A 40 -1.94 -6.84 9.75
N LEU A 41 -0.76 -7.37 9.42
CA LEU A 41 -0.40 -7.61 8.00
C LEU A 41 -1.31 -8.66 7.36
N GLU A 42 -1.63 -9.77 8.04
CA GLU A 42 -2.55 -10.78 7.51
C GLU A 42 -3.97 -10.23 7.32
N ILE A 43 -4.45 -9.46 8.30
CA ILE A 43 -5.76 -8.78 8.21
C ILE A 43 -5.75 -7.79 7.05
N LEU A 44 -4.67 -7.02 6.90
CA LEU A 44 -4.50 -6.09 5.80
C LEU A 44 -4.61 -6.84 4.46
N LYS A 45 -3.83 -7.90 4.25
CA LYS A 45 -3.90 -8.70 3.02
C LYS A 45 -5.30 -9.22 2.73
N SER A 46 -6.07 -9.60 3.76
CA SER A 46 -7.44 -10.08 3.59
C SER A 46 -8.44 -9.03 3.11
N ILE A 47 -8.17 -7.74 3.35
CA ILE A 47 -9.04 -6.62 2.93
C ILE A 47 -8.53 -5.90 1.69
N LEU A 48 -7.27 -6.12 1.29
CA LEU A 48 -6.73 -5.53 0.07
C LEU A 48 -7.36 -6.18 -1.15
N THR A 49 -7.70 -5.33 -2.12
CA THR A 49 -8.05 -5.79 -3.45
C THR A 49 -6.77 -6.13 -4.20
N PRO A 50 -6.54 -7.40 -4.58
CA PRO A 50 -5.35 -7.79 -5.30
C PRO A 50 -5.31 -7.14 -6.68
N ILE A 51 -4.10 -6.85 -7.15
CA ILE A 51 -3.87 -6.28 -8.48
C ILE A 51 -3.35 -7.40 -9.40
N GLU A 52 -4.06 -7.66 -10.48
CA GLU A 52 -3.64 -8.66 -11.47
C GLU A 52 -2.46 -8.19 -12.31
N ASN A 53 -2.52 -6.95 -12.84
CA ASN A 53 -1.46 -6.41 -13.68
C ASN A 53 -0.36 -5.76 -12.84
N LYS A 54 0.52 -6.59 -12.30
CA LYS A 54 1.61 -6.20 -11.40
C LYS A 54 2.63 -5.28 -12.07
N ILE A 55 2.99 -5.54 -13.33
CA ILE A 55 4.02 -4.77 -14.07
C ILE A 55 3.54 -3.34 -14.35
N SER A 56 2.35 -3.18 -14.92
CA SER A 56 1.80 -1.86 -15.21
C SER A 56 1.60 -1.07 -13.91
N SER A 57 1.07 -1.71 -12.87
CA SER A 57 0.86 -1.07 -11.56
C SER A 57 2.17 -0.63 -10.92
N LYS A 58 3.24 -1.43 -11.02
CA LYS A 58 4.58 -1.06 -10.55
C LYS A 58 5.09 0.20 -11.23
N ASN A 59 4.93 0.31 -12.55
CA ASN A 59 5.34 1.51 -13.28
C ASN A 59 4.53 2.74 -12.87
N ILE A 60 3.21 2.60 -12.68
CA ILE A 60 2.33 3.68 -12.22
C ILE A 60 2.77 4.16 -10.83
N ILE A 61 2.94 3.24 -9.88
CA ILE A 61 3.34 3.58 -8.50
C ILE A 61 4.74 4.21 -8.48
N LYS A 62 5.70 3.67 -9.23
CA LYS A 62 7.05 4.24 -9.33
C LYS A 62 7.00 5.68 -9.86
N ASN A 63 6.25 5.92 -10.93
CA ASN A 63 6.09 7.26 -11.49
C ASN A 63 5.42 8.21 -10.50
N TYR A 64 4.41 7.73 -9.77
CA TYR A 64 3.74 8.50 -8.71
C TYR A 64 4.72 8.89 -7.60
N LEU A 65 5.48 7.95 -7.04
CA LEU A 65 6.47 8.20 -5.99
C LEU A 65 7.61 9.15 -6.43
N ASN A 66 7.96 9.16 -7.71
CA ASN A 66 8.97 10.08 -8.25
C ASN A 66 8.45 11.52 -8.40
N SER A 67 7.14 11.70 -8.54
CA SER A 67 6.52 12.99 -8.83
C SER A 67 5.74 13.58 -7.64
N HIS A 68 5.43 12.76 -6.63
CA HIS A 68 4.61 13.11 -5.48
C HIS A 68 5.23 12.56 -4.20
N ASN A 69 5.11 13.34 -3.12
CA ASN A 69 5.43 12.86 -1.79
C ASN A 69 4.23 12.10 -1.23
N VAL A 70 4.48 10.90 -0.71
CA VAL A 70 3.46 10.13 0.00
C VAL A 70 3.43 10.47 1.48
N GLU A 71 2.27 10.26 2.11
CA GLU A 71 2.10 10.54 3.53
C GLU A 71 3.08 9.73 4.38
N LYS A 72 3.23 8.43 4.09
CA LYS A 72 4.18 7.57 4.80
C LYS A 72 4.53 6.32 4.01
N ILE A 73 5.77 5.84 4.18
CA ILE A 73 6.21 4.51 3.75
C ILE A 73 6.65 3.74 4.99
N ILE A 74 6.11 2.52 5.17
CA ILE A 74 6.49 1.61 6.24
C ILE A 74 7.17 0.40 5.62
N ARG A 75 8.41 0.13 6.02
CA ARG A 75 9.12 -1.10 5.63
C ARG A 75 8.79 -2.23 6.61
N LEU A 76 8.63 -3.44 6.08
CA LEU A 76 8.27 -4.65 6.83
C LEU A 76 9.49 -5.51 7.16
#